data_AF-A0A1X2HG68-F1
#
_entry.id   AF-A0A1X2HG68-F1
#
_cell.length_a   1.000
_cell.length_b   1.000
_cell.length_c   1.000
_cell.angle_alpha   90.00
_cell.angle_beta   90.00
_cell.angle_gamma   90.00
#
_symmetry.space_group_name_H-M   'P 1'
#
loop_
_entity.id
_entity.type
_entity.pdbx_description
1 polymer ?
#
loop_
_entity_poly.entity_id
_entity_poly.type
_entity_poly.pdbx_seq_one_letter_code
_entity_poly.pdbx_strand_id
1 'polypeptide(L)'
;MPRTEKAVAMPSRKSNVIYENWTVYSKQGKRMFRCSLKKADWYLARDLAKRCETEEKAIQLTFEPKGQGHSESDYMMEDRLNQCVACASTKGLTLHHVVPDVYRRCMPLNIKSKSSRDLLLLCKQCHDQYERHAMALKKALAVKYDVPLEGKGWVMVPENRIARKAASALLRPDSVKKIPEARLAELKRAVEAYCQDKEEWNCLPWDQILVKCCELKDMYPGPEFAEHGQTVVSELMKEELIEDGHTRWPQLEQFIREWRLHFLKHAQPKYLSSRWGAENEIYTH
;
A
#
# COMPACT_ATOMS: atom_id res chain seq x y z
N MET A 1 -13.67 5.61 -34.60
CA MET A 1 -12.24 5.80 -34.24
C MET A 1 -11.99 5.11 -32.91
N PRO A 2 -10.98 4.23 -32.77
CA PRO A 2 -10.66 3.64 -31.48
C PRO A 2 -10.20 4.77 -30.55
N ARG A 3 -10.84 4.87 -29.39
CA ARG A 3 -10.54 5.85 -28.35
C ARG A 3 -9.10 5.61 -27.91
N THR A 4 -8.18 6.54 -28.25
CA THR A 4 -6.78 6.49 -27.80
C THR A 4 -6.76 6.22 -26.30
N GLU A 5 -6.12 5.12 -25.89
CA GLU A 5 -5.99 4.75 -24.48
C GLU A 5 -5.40 5.94 -23.71
N LYS A 6 -6.17 6.48 -22.76
CA LYS A 6 -5.67 7.53 -21.87
C LYS A 6 -4.48 6.98 -21.09
N ALA A 7 -3.40 7.75 -21.04
CA ALA A 7 -2.25 7.41 -20.23
C ALA A 7 -2.66 7.20 -18.76
N VAL A 8 -2.37 6.03 -18.21
CA VAL A 8 -2.66 5.71 -16.80
C VAL A 8 -1.73 6.54 -15.91
N ALA A 9 -2.32 7.47 -15.16
CA ALA A 9 -1.60 8.27 -14.17
C ALA A 9 -1.41 7.47 -12.87
N MET A 10 -0.33 6.69 -12.82
CA MET A 10 0.08 5.94 -11.63
C MET A 10 1.55 6.24 -11.30
N PRO A 11 1.91 6.45 -10.02
CA PRO A 11 3.30 6.57 -9.62
C PRO A 11 4.04 5.27 -9.95
N SER A 12 5.10 5.39 -10.74
CA SER A 12 6.05 4.30 -10.99
C SER A 12 7.38 4.63 -10.35
N ARG A 13 8.18 3.59 -10.07
CA ARG A 13 9.57 3.82 -9.67
C ARG A 13 10.33 4.51 -10.79
N LYS A 14 11.25 5.42 -10.41
CA LYS A 14 12.16 6.10 -11.35
C LYS A 14 13.15 5.13 -11.99
N SER A 15 13.56 4.10 -11.24
CA SER A 15 14.37 2.98 -11.73
C SER A 15 13.48 1.81 -12.12
N ASN A 16 13.84 1.14 -13.23
CA ASN A 16 13.22 -0.11 -13.65
C ASN A 16 13.80 -1.34 -12.93
N VAL A 17 14.86 -1.17 -12.13
CA VAL A 17 15.43 -2.25 -11.31
C VAL A 17 14.78 -2.20 -9.92
N ILE A 18 13.96 -3.21 -9.62
CA ILE A 18 13.20 -3.36 -8.38
C ILE A 18 13.71 -4.59 -7.61
N TYR A 19 13.85 -5.72 -8.30
CA TYR A 19 14.50 -6.92 -7.79
C TYR A 19 15.99 -6.86 -8.12
N GLU A 20 16.80 -6.70 -7.08
CA GLU A 20 18.25 -6.70 -7.16
C GLU A 20 18.85 -8.08 -6.85
N ASN A 21 18.02 -8.97 -6.29
CA ASN A 21 18.28 -10.39 -6.04
C ASN A 21 19.57 -10.67 -5.24
N TRP A 22 19.87 -9.85 -4.23
CA TRP A 22 21.00 -10.13 -3.33
C TRP A 22 20.76 -11.40 -2.53
N THR A 23 21.73 -12.31 -2.56
CA THR A 23 21.69 -13.58 -1.83
C THR A 23 22.09 -13.37 -0.38
N VAL A 24 21.30 -13.92 0.55
CA VAL A 24 21.67 -13.97 1.97
C VAL A 24 21.95 -15.41 2.36
N TYR A 25 23.14 -15.65 2.91
CA TYR A 25 23.58 -16.93 3.43
C TYR A 25 23.54 -16.96 4.97
N SER A 26 23.24 -18.12 5.55
CA SER A 26 23.38 -18.38 6.99
C SER A 26 24.85 -18.37 7.39
N LYS A 27 25.12 -18.40 8.69
CA LYS A 27 26.48 -18.52 9.22
C LYS A 27 27.20 -19.77 8.68
N GLN A 28 26.50 -20.87 8.43
CA GLN A 28 26.99 -22.13 7.86
C GLN A 28 27.06 -22.14 6.32
N GLY A 29 26.72 -21.04 5.65
CA GLY A 29 26.74 -20.98 4.18
C GLY A 29 25.49 -21.55 3.50
N LYS A 30 24.41 -21.83 4.24
CA LYS A 30 23.12 -22.21 3.64
C LYS A 30 22.44 -20.99 3.05
N ARG A 31 21.96 -21.05 1.80
CA ARG A 31 21.18 -19.95 1.20
C ARG A 31 19.85 -19.80 1.94
N MET A 32 19.52 -18.57 2.35
CA MET A 32 18.35 -18.27 3.19
C MET A 32 17.22 -17.62 2.41
N PHE A 33 17.51 -16.54 1.66
CA PHE A 33 16.53 -15.78 0.87
C PHE A 33 17.21 -14.79 -0.08
N ARG A 34 16.43 -14.20 -1.00
CA ARG A 34 16.81 -13.04 -1.81
C ARG A 34 16.35 -11.71 -1.19
N CYS A 35 17.15 -10.67 -1.31
CA CYS A 35 16.81 -9.34 -0.80
C CYS A 35 17.21 -8.18 -1.74
N SER A 36 16.86 -6.95 -1.36
CA SER A 36 17.31 -5.74 -2.04
C SER A 36 18.69 -5.31 -1.54
N LEU A 37 19.39 -4.50 -2.33
CA LEU A 37 20.66 -3.88 -1.96
C LEU A 37 20.52 -3.11 -0.64
N LYS A 38 19.46 -2.30 -0.51
CA LYS A 38 19.18 -1.56 0.73
C LYS A 38 19.12 -2.46 1.97
N LYS A 39 18.57 -3.67 1.85
CA LYS A 39 18.50 -4.61 2.97
C LYS A 39 19.87 -5.26 3.22
N ALA A 40 20.62 -5.60 2.16
CA ALA A 40 21.98 -6.10 2.29
C ALA A 40 22.89 -5.08 3.00
N ASP A 41 22.86 -3.82 2.56
CA ASP A 41 23.60 -2.71 3.16
C ASP A 41 23.22 -2.48 4.63
N TRP A 42 21.94 -2.66 4.99
CA TRP A 42 21.50 -2.54 6.38
C TRP A 42 22.16 -3.58 7.29
N TYR A 43 22.36 -4.82 6.81
CA TYR A 43 23.07 -5.87 7.55
C TYR A 43 24.57 -5.59 7.63
N LEU A 44 25.18 -5.17 6.51
CA LEU A 44 26.61 -4.85 6.45
C LEU A 44 26.97 -3.68 7.37
N ALA A 45 26.19 -2.61 7.35
CA ALA A 45 26.43 -1.42 8.16
C ALA A 45 26.26 -1.63 9.68
N ARG A 46 25.78 -2.81 10.10
CA ARG A 46 25.56 -3.18 11.52
C ARG A 46 26.41 -4.36 11.95
N ASP A 47 27.37 -4.79 11.13
CA ASP A 47 28.21 -5.96 11.37
C ASP A 47 27.41 -7.27 11.58
N LEU A 48 26.18 -7.31 11.06
CA LEU A 48 25.30 -8.48 11.12
C LEU A 48 25.54 -9.46 9.95
N ALA A 49 26.31 -9.04 8.96
CA ALA A 49 26.73 -9.85 7.83
C ALA A 49 28.09 -9.40 7.29
N LYS A 50 28.75 -10.27 6.52
CA LYS A 50 29.95 -9.96 5.74
C LYS A 50 29.68 -10.19 4.26
N ARG A 51 30.39 -9.49 3.37
CA ARG A 51 30.33 -9.79 1.94
C ARG A 51 30.91 -11.18 1.66
N CYS A 52 30.30 -11.91 0.73
CA CYS A 52 30.85 -13.17 0.25
C CYS A 52 32.00 -12.91 -0.73
N GLU A 53 33.03 -13.73 -0.69
CA GLU A 53 34.17 -13.63 -1.62
C GLU A 53 33.86 -14.23 -2.99
N THR A 54 32.96 -15.22 -3.04
CA THR A 54 32.65 -16.01 -4.24
C THR A 54 31.53 -15.44 -5.11
N GLU A 55 30.68 -14.56 -4.56
CA GLU A 55 29.51 -14.01 -5.26
C GLU A 55 29.38 -12.51 -4.97
N GLU A 56 29.36 -11.69 -6.03
CA GLU A 56 29.36 -10.23 -5.93
C GLU A 56 28.14 -9.67 -5.18
N LYS A 57 26.96 -10.28 -5.41
CA LYS A 57 25.68 -9.87 -4.82
C LYS A 57 25.25 -10.80 -3.69
N ALA A 58 26.17 -11.12 -2.79
CA ALA A 58 25.89 -11.98 -1.66
C ALA A 58 26.47 -11.46 -0.34
N ILE A 59 25.72 -11.72 0.72
CA ILE A 59 26.16 -11.50 2.10
C ILE A 59 25.94 -12.77 2.93
N GLN A 60 26.82 -12.99 3.92
CA GLN A 60 26.75 -14.10 4.86
C GLN A 60 26.54 -13.56 6.27
N LEU A 61 25.50 -14.05 6.95
CA LEU A 61 25.18 -13.65 8.32
C LEU A 61 26.30 -14.07 9.28
N THR A 62 26.60 -13.21 10.25
CA THR A 62 27.63 -13.45 11.29
C THR A 62 27.08 -14.19 12.51
N PHE A 63 25.75 -14.35 12.59
CA PHE A 63 25.02 -14.93 13.72
C PHE A 63 24.07 -16.06 13.27
N GLU A 64 23.60 -16.85 14.23
CA GLU A 64 22.60 -17.89 13.98
C GLU A 64 21.18 -17.29 14.01
N PRO A 65 20.45 -17.25 12.88
CA PRO A 65 19.08 -16.77 12.88
C PRO A 65 18.16 -17.79 13.56
N LYS A 66 17.09 -17.31 14.21
CA LYS A 66 16.08 -18.18 14.85
C LYS A 66 15.30 -19.06 13.86
N GLY A 67 15.15 -18.59 12.62
CA GLY A 67 14.46 -19.33 11.56
C GLY A 67 15.44 -20.05 10.64
N GLN A 68 15.05 -21.21 10.13
CA GLN A 68 15.89 -22.05 9.26
C GLN A 68 16.01 -21.56 7.80
N GLY A 69 15.40 -20.42 7.48
CA GLY A 69 15.29 -19.89 6.12
C GLY A 69 14.16 -20.54 5.33
N HIS A 70 14.12 -20.27 4.02
CA HIS A 70 13.16 -20.89 3.10
C HIS A 70 13.64 -22.24 2.60
N SER A 71 12.71 -23.12 2.21
CA SER A 71 13.03 -24.35 1.49
C SER A 71 13.55 -24.02 0.08
N GLU A 72 14.36 -24.88 -0.52
CA GLU A 72 14.92 -24.63 -1.86
C GLU A 72 13.86 -24.53 -2.97
N SER A 73 12.72 -25.19 -2.79
CA SER A 73 11.57 -25.14 -3.69
C SER A 73 10.69 -23.90 -3.45
N ASP A 74 10.95 -23.10 -2.41
CA ASP A 74 10.18 -21.91 -2.11
C ASP A 74 10.36 -20.84 -3.20
N TYR A 75 9.27 -20.14 -3.52
CA TYR A 75 9.25 -18.93 -4.33
C TYR A 75 10.24 -17.86 -3.86
N MET A 76 10.46 -17.73 -2.55
CA MET A 76 11.34 -16.71 -1.96
C MET A 76 12.84 -16.95 -2.22
N MET A 77 13.21 -18.13 -2.74
CA MET A 77 14.57 -18.49 -3.12
C MET A 77 14.89 -18.17 -4.58
N GLU A 78 13.86 -17.93 -5.39
CA GLU A 78 13.98 -17.71 -6.82
C GLU A 78 14.46 -16.29 -7.16
N ASP A 79 15.27 -16.17 -8.21
CA ASP A 79 15.60 -14.87 -8.78
C ASP A 79 14.39 -14.30 -9.50
N ARG A 80 14.01 -13.08 -9.12
CA ARG A 80 12.84 -12.43 -9.72
C ARG A 80 13.26 -11.50 -10.84
N LEU A 81 12.51 -11.57 -11.94
CA LEU A 81 12.69 -10.70 -13.10
C LEU A 81 12.00 -9.35 -12.88
N ASN A 82 12.65 -8.28 -13.33
CA ASN A 82 12.08 -6.93 -13.33
C ASN A 82 11.12 -6.74 -14.51
N GLN A 83 10.01 -7.47 -14.49
CA GLN A 83 8.99 -7.43 -15.53
C GLN A 83 7.58 -7.58 -14.94
N CYS A 84 6.59 -7.09 -15.67
CA CYS A 84 5.19 -7.30 -15.37
C CYS A 84 4.85 -8.79 -15.41
N VAL A 85 4.28 -9.34 -14.33
CA VAL A 85 3.90 -10.77 -14.27
C VAL A 85 2.74 -11.10 -15.23
N ALA A 86 2.00 -10.11 -15.72
CA ALA A 86 0.90 -10.30 -16.67
C ALA A 86 1.33 -10.25 -18.15
N CYS A 87 2.20 -9.30 -18.51
CA CYS A 87 2.54 -9.03 -19.92
C CYS A 87 4.03 -9.01 -20.25
N ALA A 88 4.92 -9.30 -19.28
CA ALA A 88 6.38 -9.21 -19.40
C ALA A 88 6.96 -7.82 -19.75
N SER A 89 6.15 -6.76 -19.79
CA SER A 89 6.67 -5.40 -19.95
C SER A 89 7.66 -5.03 -18.85
N THR A 90 8.80 -4.46 -19.22
CA THR A 90 9.84 -3.94 -18.31
C THR A 90 9.71 -2.44 -18.05
N LYS A 91 8.66 -1.80 -18.62
CA LYS A 91 8.44 -0.35 -18.53
C LYS A 91 7.26 -0.02 -17.63
N GLY A 92 7.37 1.10 -16.91
CA GLY A 92 6.29 1.60 -16.06
C GLY A 92 5.91 0.61 -14.97
N LEU A 93 6.89 -0.08 -14.39
CA LEU A 93 6.68 -1.07 -13.35
C LEU A 93 6.23 -0.43 -12.04
N THR A 94 5.32 -1.14 -11.39
CA THR A 94 4.71 -0.81 -10.11
C THR A 94 4.66 -2.06 -9.26
N LEU A 95 4.68 -1.88 -7.93
CA LEU A 95 4.58 -2.98 -6.98
C LEU A 95 3.13 -3.09 -6.53
N HIS A 96 2.51 -4.23 -6.81
CA HIS A 96 1.12 -4.51 -6.50
C HIS A 96 1.01 -5.46 -5.32
N HIS A 97 0.17 -5.11 -4.35
CA HIS A 97 -0.18 -5.96 -3.20
C HIS A 97 -1.39 -6.83 -3.56
N VAL A 98 -1.16 -8.13 -3.78
CA VAL A 98 -2.23 -9.09 -4.14
C VAL A 98 -3.32 -9.11 -3.06
N VAL A 99 -2.90 -9.18 -1.79
CA VAL A 99 -3.77 -8.90 -0.65
C VAL A 99 -3.63 -7.40 -0.35
N PRO A 100 -4.71 -6.59 -0.50
CA PRO A 100 -4.61 -5.15 -0.35
C PRO A 100 -4.03 -4.71 0.99
N ASP A 101 -3.20 -3.67 0.95
CA ASP A 101 -2.47 -3.15 2.12
C ASP A 101 -3.40 -2.75 3.27
N VAL A 102 -4.58 -2.20 2.94
CA VAL A 102 -5.63 -1.83 3.92
C VAL A 102 -6.02 -2.99 4.84
N TYR A 103 -6.01 -4.23 4.36
CA TYR A 103 -6.25 -5.41 5.18
C TYR A 103 -4.95 -5.97 5.74
N ARG A 104 -3.89 -6.07 4.91
CA ARG A 104 -2.63 -6.73 5.28
C ARG A 104 -1.98 -6.11 6.52
N ARG A 105 -2.05 -4.78 6.67
CA ARG A 105 -1.46 -4.05 7.81
C ARG A 105 -2.12 -4.39 9.15
N CYS A 106 -3.41 -4.71 9.12
CA CYS A 106 -4.23 -5.06 10.28
C CYS A 106 -4.07 -6.53 10.72
N MET A 107 -3.45 -7.38 9.88
CA MET A 107 -3.27 -8.79 10.19
C MET A 107 -2.24 -9.03 11.33
N PRO A 108 -2.32 -10.19 12.01
CA PRO A 108 -1.33 -10.66 12.97
C PRO A 108 0.10 -10.70 12.41
N LEU A 109 1.09 -10.52 13.28
CA LEU A 109 2.51 -10.45 12.88
C LEU A 109 2.99 -11.72 12.17
N ASN A 110 2.54 -12.88 12.64
CA ASN A 110 2.85 -14.19 12.04
C ASN A 110 2.24 -14.37 10.63
N ILE A 111 1.33 -13.49 10.20
CA ILE A 111 0.82 -13.48 8.83
C ILE A 111 1.48 -12.34 8.05
N LYS A 112 1.42 -11.10 8.54
CA LYS A 112 1.82 -9.93 7.74
C LYS A 112 3.31 -9.83 7.45
N SER A 113 4.16 -10.44 8.28
CA SER A 113 5.62 -10.48 8.07
C SER A 113 6.04 -11.18 6.76
N LYS A 114 5.20 -12.07 6.21
CA LYS A 114 5.38 -12.73 4.90
C LYS A 114 4.82 -11.94 3.70
N SER A 115 4.53 -10.63 3.85
CA SER A 115 3.89 -9.80 2.81
C SER A 115 4.63 -9.78 1.47
N SER A 116 5.95 -9.95 1.47
CA SER A 116 6.79 -9.91 0.27
C SER A 116 6.52 -11.02 -0.76
N ARG A 117 5.84 -12.11 -0.36
CA ARG A 117 5.36 -13.15 -1.28
C ARG A 117 4.22 -12.65 -2.15
N ASP A 118 3.34 -11.84 -1.58
CA ASP A 118 2.14 -11.31 -2.24
C ASP A 118 2.39 -9.90 -2.85
N LEU A 119 3.66 -9.53 -3.03
CA LEU A 119 4.09 -8.33 -3.74
C LEU A 119 4.60 -8.68 -5.13
N LEU A 120 3.82 -8.33 -6.15
CA LEU A 120 4.10 -8.68 -7.55
C LEU A 120 4.29 -7.43 -8.41
N LEU A 121 5.09 -7.56 -9.46
CA LEU A 121 5.31 -6.45 -10.40
C LEU A 121 4.25 -6.43 -11.48
N LEU A 122 3.62 -5.27 -11.68
CA LEU A 122 2.73 -4.99 -12.80
C LEU A 122 3.17 -3.72 -13.52
N CYS A 123 3.01 -3.66 -14.83
CA CYS A 123 3.07 -2.38 -15.55
C CYS A 123 1.80 -1.55 -15.23
N LYS A 124 1.85 -0.23 -15.42
CA LYS A 124 0.72 0.67 -15.14
C LYS A 124 -0.60 0.22 -15.78
N GLN A 125 -0.56 -0.29 -17.02
CA GLN A 125 -1.75 -0.75 -17.74
C GLN A 125 -2.39 -1.96 -17.06
N CYS A 126 -1.62 -3.03 -16.81
CA CYS A 126 -2.12 -4.22 -16.13
C CYS A 126 -2.56 -3.93 -14.69
N HIS A 127 -1.84 -3.05 -14.00
CA HIS A 127 -2.21 -2.64 -12.65
C HIS A 127 -3.56 -1.90 -12.64
N ASP A 128 -3.74 -0.89 -13.49
CA ASP A 128 -5.02 -0.15 -13.57
C ASP A 128 -6.19 -1.06 -13.95
N GLN A 129 -5.99 -1.98 -14.90
CA GLN A 129 -7.01 -2.96 -15.28
C GLN A 129 -7.40 -3.86 -14.10
N TYR A 130 -6.41 -4.41 -13.39
CA TYR A 130 -6.68 -5.25 -12.22
C TYR A 130 -7.31 -4.45 -11.06
N GLU A 131 -6.87 -3.21 -10.83
CA GLU A 131 -7.36 -2.40 -9.72
C GLU A 131 -8.86 -2.10 -9.85
N ARG A 132 -9.42 -2.06 -11.06
CA ARG A 132 -10.87 -1.95 -11.27
C ARG A 132 -11.62 -3.17 -10.70
N HIS A 133 -11.09 -4.37 -10.92
CA HIS A 133 -11.64 -5.60 -10.34
C HIS A 133 -11.43 -5.65 -8.83
N ALA A 134 -10.23 -5.32 -8.36
CA ALA A 134 -9.92 -5.26 -6.94
C ALA A 134 -10.83 -4.26 -6.20
N MET A 135 -11.09 -3.10 -6.79
CA MET A 135 -12.00 -2.08 -6.25
C MET A 135 -13.44 -2.58 -6.18
N ALA A 136 -13.90 -3.36 -7.18
CA ALA A 136 -15.22 -3.98 -7.13
C ALA A 136 -15.34 -4.97 -5.96
N LEU A 137 -14.31 -5.80 -5.73
CA LEU A 137 -14.27 -6.71 -4.58
C LEU A 137 -14.23 -5.95 -3.26
N LYS A 138 -13.40 -4.90 -3.13
CA LYS A 138 -13.36 -4.02 -1.94
C LYS A 138 -14.76 -3.44 -1.62
N LYS A 139 -15.49 -2.97 -2.64
CA LYS A 139 -16.86 -2.47 -2.47
C LYS A 139 -17.84 -3.55 -2.01
N ALA A 140 -17.73 -4.76 -2.54
CA ALA A 140 -18.53 -5.89 -2.08
C ALA A 140 -18.23 -6.24 -0.61
N LEU A 141 -16.97 -6.19 -0.20
CA LEU A 141 -16.57 -6.36 1.20
C LEU A 141 -17.12 -5.24 2.09
N ALA A 142 -17.12 -3.99 1.63
CA ALA A 142 -17.70 -2.87 2.38
C ALA A 142 -19.19 -3.07 2.67
N VAL A 143 -19.94 -3.66 1.73
CA VAL A 143 -21.34 -4.05 1.95
C VAL A 143 -21.43 -5.25 2.89
N LYS A 144 -20.63 -6.32 2.66
CA LYS A 144 -20.66 -7.56 3.44
C LYS A 144 -20.41 -7.33 4.93
N TYR A 145 -19.43 -6.50 5.26
CA TYR A 145 -19.03 -6.22 6.64
C TYR A 145 -19.68 -4.95 7.20
N ASP A 146 -20.59 -4.34 6.45
CA ASP A 146 -21.25 -3.08 6.80
C ASP A 146 -20.22 -2.05 7.31
N VAL A 147 -19.23 -1.72 6.48
CA VAL A 147 -18.23 -0.69 6.78
C VAL A 147 -17.72 -0.08 5.46
N PRO A 148 -17.99 1.22 5.17
CA PRO A 148 -17.49 1.89 3.96
C PRO A 148 -15.97 1.82 3.87
N LEU A 149 -15.41 1.95 2.66
CA LEU A 149 -13.95 1.91 2.46
C LEU A 149 -13.22 3.04 3.19
N GLU A 150 -13.89 4.17 3.36
CA GLU A 150 -13.43 5.32 4.11
C GLU A 150 -13.55 5.12 5.64
N GLY A 151 -14.22 4.08 6.11
CA GLY A 151 -14.55 3.85 7.52
C GLY A 151 -15.91 4.42 7.95
N LYS A 152 -16.31 4.13 9.19
CA LYS A 152 -17.53 4.63 9.86
C LYS A 152 -17.19 5.58 10.99
N GLY A 153 -18.18 6.34 11.47
CA GLY A 153 -18.03 7.20 12.66
C GLY A 153 -17.25 8.50 12.43
N TRP A 154 -17.26 9.02 11.19
CA TRP A 154 -16.66 10.32 10.88
C TRP A 154 -17.50 11.47 11.44
N VAL A 155 -16.82 12.43 12.07
CA VAL A 155 -17.38 13.74 12.45
C VAL A 155 -17.06 14.72 11.33
N MET A 156 -18.11 15.28 10.74
CA MET A 156 -17.99 16.27 9.66
C MET A 156 -17.84 17.67 10.27
N VAL A 157 -16.95 18.48 9.69
CA VAL A 157 -16.81 19.91 10.01
C VAL A 157 -17.05 20.70 8.72
N PRO A 158 -18.33 20.98 8.36
CA PRO A 158 -18.69 21.63 7.10
C PRO A 158 -18.01 23.00 6.91
N GLU A 159 -17.75 23.72 7.99
CA GLU A 159 -17.12 25.04 8.01
C GLU A 159 -15.69 24.95 7.46
N ASN A 160 -14.93 23.92 7.87
CA ASN A 160 -13.60 23.63 7.35
C ASN A 160 -13.64 23.36 5.85
N ARG A 161 -14.68 22.66 5.36
CA ARG A 161 -14.85 22.37 3.92
C ARG A 161 -15.10 23.63 3.12
N ILE A 162 -15.94 24.53 3.65
CA ILE A 162 -16.28 25.81 3.01
C ILE A 162 -15.03 26.68 2.91
N ALA A 163 -14.34 26.90 4.03
CA ALA A 163 -13.12 27.69 4.10
C ALA A 163 -12.01 27.13 3.19
N ARG A 164 -11.78 25.81 3.23
CA ARG A 164 -10.78 25.13 2.38
C ARG A 164 -11.06 25.29 0.90
N LYS A 165 -12.31 25.08 0.46
CA LYS A 165 -12.68 25.24 -0.95
C LYS A 165 -12.55 26.69 -1.40
N ALA A 166 -12.95 27.64 -0.56
CA ALA A 166 -12.82 29.06 -0.84
C ALA A 166 -11.35 29.46 -0.96
N ALA A 167 -10.52 29.08 0.00
CA ALA A 167 -9.10 29.37 -0.01
C ALA A 167 -8.37 28.72 -1.19
N SER A 168 -8.69 27.47 -1.53
CA SER A 168 -8.12 26.77 -2.69
C SER A 168 -8.40 27.48 -4.02
N ALA A 169 -9.57 28.10 -4.15
CA ALA A 169 -9.94 28.89 -5.33
C ALA A 169 -9.19 30.22 -5.38
N LEU A 170 -9.00 30.88 -4.23
CA LEU A 170 -8.31 32.17 -4.10
C LEU A 170 -6.79 32.05 -4.22
N LEU A 171 -6.19 30.92 -3.85
CA LEU A 171 -4.74 30.69 -3.88
C LEU A 171 -4.20 30.47 -5.31
N ARG A 172 -5.07 30.19 -6.28
CA ARG A 172 -4.69 29.90 -7.67
C ARG A 172 -4.84 31.15 -8.54
N PRO A 173 -3.74 31.77 -9.04
CA PRO A 173 -3.81 33.01 -9.81
C PRO A 173 -4.68 32.89 -11.08
N ASP A 174 -4.62 31.75 -11.77
CA ASP A 174 -5.42 31.49 -12.97
C ASP A 174 -6.90 31.34 -12.68
N SER A 175 -7.26 30.87 -11.48
CA SER A 175 -8.64 30.78 -11.04
C SER A 175 -9.18 32.16 -10.71
N VAL A 176 -8.42 32.97 -9.96
CA VAL A 176 -8.83 34.33 -9.56
C VAL A 176 -9.17 35.20 -10.78
N LYS A 177 -8.35 35.16 -11.84
CA LYS A 177 -8.60 35.92 -13.08
C LYS A 177 -9.89 35.54 -13.82
N LYS A 178 -10.41 34.32 -13.61
CA LYS A 178 -11.60 33.78 -14.29
C LYS A 178 -12.87 33.86 -13.45
N ILE A 179 -12.76 34.14 -12.16
CA ILE A 179 -13.90 34.18 -11.24
C ILE A 179 -14.50 35.60 -11.27
N PRO A 180 -15.82 35.75 -11.49
CA PRO A 180 -16.49 37.04 -11.41
C PRO A 180 -16.29 37.72 -10.05
N GLU A 181 -16.23 39.05 -10.04
CA GLU A 181 -15.91 39.84 -8.83
C GLU A 181 -16.86 39.56 -7.66
N ALA A 182 -18.17 39.43 -7.92
CA ALA A 182 -19.15 39.06 -6.90
C ALA A 182 -18.82 37.71 -6.23
N ARG A 183 -18.39 36.72 -7.01
CA ARG A 183 -18.01 35.40 -6.51
C ARG A 183 -16.68 35.45 -5.76
N LEU A 184 -15.71 36.28 -6.18
CA LEU A 184 -14.48 36.50 -5.42
C LEU A 184 -14.78 37.09 -4.03
N ALA A 185 -15.69 38.06 -3.94
CA ALA A 185 -16.12 38.64 -2.67
C ALA A 185 -16.82 37.62 -1.75
N GLU A 186 -17.62 36.70 -2.31
CA GLU A 186 -18.18 35.58 -1.53
C GLU A 186 -17.11 34.63 -0.99
N LEU A 187 -16.12 34.28 -1.80
CA LEU A 187 -15.04 33.37 -1.39
C LEU A 187 -14.17 34.01 -0.30
N LYS A 188 -13.87 35.31 -0.41
CA LYS A 188 -13.14 36.05 0.64
C LYS A 188 -13.91 36.06 1.96
N ARG A 189 -15.21 36.41 1.91
CA ARG A 189 -16.09 36.39 3.07
C ARG A 189 -16.17 35.02 3.74
N ALA A 190 -16.18 33.94 2.96
CA ALA A 190 -16.20 32.59 3.51
C ALA A 190 -14.91 32.24 4.29
N VAL A 191 -13.75 32.74 3.85
CA VAL A 191 -12.48 32.58 4.57
C VAL A 191 -12.42 33.50 5.79
N GLU A 192 -12.85 34.76 5.66
CA GLU A 192 -12.90 35.73 6.77
C GLU A 192 -13.83 35.26 7.90
N ALA A 193 -15.03 34.78 7.55
CA ALA A 193 -15.98 34.23 8.52
C ALA A 193 -15.40 33.03 9.28
N TYR A 194 -14.58 32.21 8.62
CA TYR A 194 -13.90 31.09 9.28
C TYR A 194 -12.79 31.54 10.24
N CYS A 195 -12.15 32.69 9.95
CA CYS A 195 -11.05 33.22 10.76
C CYS A 195 -11.53 34.05 11.95
N GLN A 196 -12.81 34.45 11.98
CA GLN A 196 -13.35 35.40 12.96
C GLN A 196 -13.10 34.98 14.43
N ASP A 197 -13.15 33.68 14.72
CA ASP A 197 -12.94 33.12 16.07
C ASP A 197 -11.52 32.56 16.29
N LYS A 198 -10.57 32.89 15.41
CA LYS A 198 -9.19 32.38 15.45
C LYS A 198 -8.21 33.51 15.73
N GLU A 199 -8.09 33.90 16.99
CA GLU A 199 -7.20 34.98 17.44
C GLU A 199 -5.75 34.80 16.96
N GLU A 200 -5.28 33.55 16.93
CA GLU A 200 -3.97 33.15 16.40
C GLU A 200 -3.73 33.49 14.91
N TRP A 201 -4.79 33.78 14.15
CA TRP A 201 -4.71 34.05 12.71
C TRP A 201 -4.86 35.54 12.37
N ASN A 202 -5.22 36.37 13.35
CA ASN A 202 -5.49 37.81 13.14
C ASN A 202 -4.27 38.58 12.59
N CYS A 203 -3.06 38.15 12.95
CA CYS A 203 -1.81 38.79 12.52
C CYS A 203 -1.17 38.12 11.30
N LEU A 204 -1.79 37.09 10.72
CA LEU A 204 -1.20 36.36 9.60
C LEU A 204 -1.45 37.10 8.28
N PRO A 205 -0.43 37.16 7.40
CA PRO A 205 -0.63 37.58 6.01
C PRO A 205 -1.72 36.76 5.31
N TRP A 206 -2.50 37.40 4.43
CA TRP A 206 -3.65 36.77 3.77
C TRP A 206 -3.30 35.50 3.00
N ASP A 207 -2.17 35.48 2.30
CA ASP A 207 -1.63 34.31 1.60
C ASP A 207 -1.36 33.15 2.55
N GLN A 208 -0.83 33.41 3.75
CA GLN A 208 -0.63 32.38 4.79
C GLN A 208 -1.95 31.86 5.34
N ILE A 209 -2.96 32.73 5.53
CA ILE A 209 -4.32 32.31 5.90
C ILE A 209 -4.89 31.36 4.85
N LEU A 210 -4.77 31.71 3.56
CA LEU A 210 -5.24 30.85 2.47
C LEU A 210 -4.54 29.48 2.46
N VAL A 211 -3.22 29.45 2.70
CA VAL A 211 -2.47 28.18 2.80
C VAL A 211 -2.97 27.35 3.98
N LYS A 212 -3.12 27.94 5.18
CA LYS A 212 -3.65 27.24 6.36
C LYS A 212 -5.07 26.72 6.13
N CYS A 213 -5.94 27.52 5.51
CA CYS A 213 -7.29 27.08 5.13
C CYS A 213 -7.27 25.90 4.15
N CYS A 214 -6.33 25.88 3.20
CA CYS A 214 -6.19 24.77 2.25
C CYS A 214 -5.86 23.43 2.94
N GLU A 215 -5.19 23.48 4.09
CA GLU A 215 -4.76 22.31 4.87
C GLU A 215 -5.84 21.78 5.83
N LEU A 216 -6.96 22.49 5.98
CA LEU A 216 -8.03 22.08 6.89
C LEU A 216 -8.60 20.71 6.54
N LYS A 217 -8.77 19.86 7.54
CA LYS A 217 -9.52 18.61 7.40
C LYS A 217 -10.99 18.91 7.67
N ASP A 218 -11.87 18.45 6.80
CA ASP A 218 -13.32 18.59 6.95
C ASP A 218 -13.99 17.36 7.56
N MET A 219 -13.19 16.36 7.93
CA MET A 219 -13.61 15.11 8.55
C MET A 219 -12.57 14.66 9.57
N TYR A 220 -13.05 14.24 10.74
CA TYR A 220 -12.22 13.72 11.83
C TYR A 220 -12.82 12.41 12.37
N PRO A 221 -11.98 11.47 12.87
CA PRO A 221 -12.48 10.28 13.52
C PRO A 221 -13.22 10.66 14.81
N GLY A 222 -14.50 10.28 14.91
CA GLY A 222 -15.29 10.44 16.13
C GLY A 222 -15.08 9.30 17.13
N PRO A 223 -15.84 9.29 18.24
CA PRO A 223 -15.77 8.23 19.26
C PRO A 223 -16.06 6.83 18.69
N GLU A 224 -17.01 6.74 17.77
CA GLU A 224 -17.43 5.50 17.09
C GLU A 224 -16.64 5.24 15.80
N PHE A 225 -15.45 5.84 15.66
CA PHE A 225 -14.67 5.68 14.43
C PHE A 225 -14.16 4.26 14.25
N ALA A 226 -14.51 3.65 13.12
CA ALA A 226 -14.09 2.31 12.77
C ALA A 226 -13.49 2.31 11.37
N GLU A 227 -12.22 1.91 11.27
CA GLU A 227 -11.52 1.83 10.00
C GLU A 227 -11.87 0.52 9.27
N HIS A 228 -12.18 0.61 7.97
CA HIS A 228 -12.58 -0.53 7.14
C HIS A 228 -11.66 -1.76 7.28
N GLY A 229 -10.35 -1.58 7.05
CA GLY A 229 -9.40 -2.68 7.07
C GLY A 229 -9.34 -3.37 8.43
N GLN A 230 -9.33 -2.58 9.50
CA GLN A 230 -9.30 -3.08 10.86
C GLN A 230 -10.58 -3.83 11.22
N THR A 231 -11.75 -3.27 10.90
CA THR A 231 -13.05 -3.91 11.15
C THR A 231 -13.16 -5.25 10.43
N VAL A 232 -12.85 -5.30 9.14
CA VAL A 232 -12.92 -6.54 8.35
C VAL A 232 -11.96 -7.61 8.90
N VAL A 233 -10.72 -7.23 9.21
CA VAL A 233 -9.73 -8.20 9.72
C VAL A 233 -10.08 -8.67 11.13
N SER A 234 -10.54 -7.78 12.01
CA SER A 234 -11.03 -8.16 13.34
C SER A 234 -12.21 -9.12 13.27
N GLU A 235 -13.14 -8.93 12.32
CA GLU A 235 -14.24 -9.87 12.09
C GLU A 235 -13.73 -11.25 11.66
N LEU A 236 -12.81 -11.29 10.69
CA LEU A 236 -12.19 -12.52 10.18
C LEU A 236 -11.34 -13.27 11.22
N MET A 237 -10.95 -12.59 12.30
CA MET A 237 -10.14 -13.15 13.38
C MET A 237 -10.96 -13.62 14.59
N LYS A 238 -12.30 -13.48 14.57
CA LYS A 238 -13.15 -13.90 15.69
C LYS A 238 -13.08 -15.40 15.98
N GLU A 239 -12.93 -16.19 14.93
CA GLU A 239 -12.76 -17.64 15.02
C GLU A 239 -11.27 -17.96 14.94
N GLU A 240 -10.67 -18.24 16.10
CA GLU A 240 -9.32 -18.75 16.21
C GLU A 240 -9.30 -20.22 16.63
N LEU A 241 -8.32 -20.94 16.13
CA LEU A 241 -8.03 -22.31 16.55
C LEU A 241 -6.54 -22.48 16.82
N ILE A 242 -6.21 -23.47 17.64
CA ILE A 242 -4.83 -23.84 17.93
C ILE A 242 -4.54 -25.13 17.16
N GLU A 243 -3.54 -25.09 16.29
CA GLU A 243 -3.04 -26.24 15.55
C GLU A 243 -1.53 -26.28 15.69
N ASP A 244 -0.98 -27.42 16.10
CA ASP A 244 0.46 -27.62 16.34
C ASP A 244 1.10 -26.56 17.27
N GLY A 245 0.34 -26.06 18.26
CA GLY A 245 0.81 -25.04 19.19
C GLY A 245 0.82 -23.61 18.63
N HIS A 246 0.26 -23.40 17.43
CA HIS A 246 0.16 -22.10 16.79
C HIS A 246 -1.30 -21.66 16.63
N THR A 247 -1.56 -20.36 16.89
CA THR A 247 -2.88 -19.76 16.63
C THR A 247 -3.08 -19.54 15.13
N ARG A 248 -4.23 -19.99 14.64
CA ARG A 248 -4.68 -19.85 13.25
C ARG A 248 -6.07 -19.23 13.18
N TRP A 249 -6.36 -18.59 12.05
CA TRP A 249 -7.64 -17.93 11.77
C TRP A 249 -8.18 -18.40 10.41
N PRO A 250 -9.01 -19.46 10.37
CA PRO A 250 -9.47 -20.07 9.12
C PRO A 250 -10.15 -19.11 8.16
N GLN A 251 -10.98 -18.19 8.68
CA GLN A 251 -11.65 -17.20 7.83
C GLN A 251 -10.66 -16.20 7.23
N LEU A 252 -9.64 -15.80 7.98
CA LEU A 252 -8.58 -14.92 7.48
C LEU A 252 -7.71 -15.62 6.42
N GLU A 253 -7.43 -16.92 6.60
CA GLU A 253 -6.74 -17.72 5.60
C GLU A 253 -7.52 -17.81 4.30
N GLN A 254 -8.82 -18.11 4.40
CA GLN A 254 -9.73 -18.15 3.27
C GLN A 254 -9.79 -16.79 2.57
N PHE A 255 -9.87 -15.69 3.32
CA PHE A 255 -9.83 -14.34 2.77
C PHE A 255 -8.55 -14.05 1.97
N ILE A 256 -7.38 -14.49 2.46
CA ILE A 256 -6.11 -14.35 1.74
C ILE A 256 -6.12 -15.18 0.45
N ARG A 257 -6.60 -16.42 0.51
CA ARG A 257 -6.72 -17.30 -0.67
C ARG A 257 -7.67 -16.70 -1.72
N GLU A 258 -8.79 -16.15 -1.29
CA GLU A 258 -9.75 -15.46 -2.18
C GLU A 258 -9.10 -14.29 -2.92
N TRP A 259 -8.30 -13.48 -2.25
CA TRP A 259 -7.54 -12.40 -2.90
C TRP A 259 -6.51 -12.93 -3.91
N ARG A 260 -5.80 -14.00 -3.57
CA ARG A 260 -4.84 -14.63 -4.49
C ARG A 260 -5.53 -15.25 -5.71
N LEU A 261 -6.64 -15.95 -5.52
CA LEU A 261 -7.45 -16.52 -6.60
C LEU A 261 -8.07 -15.41 -7.47
N HIS A 262 -8.57 -14.35 -6.85
CA HIS A 262 -9.10 -13.18 -7.55
C HIS A 262 -8.02 -12.53 -8.43
N PHE A 263 -6.79 -12.40 -7.93
CA PHE A 263 -5.65 -11.95 -8.72
C PHE A 263 -5.36 -12.85 -9.91
N LEU A 264 -5.25 -14.17 -9.71
CA LEU A 264 -5.02 -15.12 -10.80
C LEU A 264 -6.10 -15.03 -11.88
N LYS A 265 -7.37 -14.93 -11.46
CA LYS A 265 -8.53 -14.83 -12.35
C LYS A 265 -8.53 -13.57 -13.20
N HIS A 266 -8.27 -12.40 -12.58
CA HIS A 266 -8.48 -11.10 -13.22
C HIS A 266 -7.21 -10.46 -13.77
N ALA A 267 -6.04 -10.70 -13.17
CA ALA A 267 -4.76 -10.23 -13.68
C ALA A 267 -4.16 -11.18 -14.74
N GLN A 268 -4.61 -12.44 -14.77
CA GLN A 268 -4.19 -13.48 -15.71
C GLN A 268 -2.65 -13.52 -15.92
N PRO A 269 -1.88 -13.73 -14.85
CA PRO A 269 -0.45 -13.46 -14.87
C PRO A 269 0.35 -14.56 -15.59
N LYS A 270 0.60 -14.39 -16.89
CA LYS A 270 1.26 -15.39 -17.76
C LYS A 270 2.73 -15.65 -17.43
N TYR A 271 3.38 -14.72 -16.74
CA TYR A 271 4.81 -14.73 -16.43
C TYR A 271 5.07 -14.79 -14.92
N LEU A 272 4.07 -15.21 -14.14
CA LEU A 272 4.24 -15.49 -12.72
C LEU A 272 4.95 -16.83 -12.53
N SER A 273 5.84 -16.91 -11.55
CA SER A 273 6.53 -18.15 -11.21
C SER A 273 5.53 -19.25 -10.85
N SER A 274 5.82 -20.48 -11.29
CA SER A 274 5.08 -21.68 -10.90
C SER A 274 5.19 -22.01 -9.41
N ARG A 275 6.18 -21.42 -8.71
CA ARG A 275 6.34 -21.54 -7.25
C ARG A 275 5.40 -20.64 -6.46
N TRP A 276 4.76 -19.67 -7.12
CA TRP A 276 3.73 -18.82 -6.53
C TRP A 276 2.34 -19.39 -6.83
N GLY A 277 1.50 -19.52 -5.81
CA GLY A 277 0.16 -20.05 -5.91
C GLY A 277 -0.75 -19.62 -4.75
N ALA A 278 -2.06 -19.73 -4.96
CA ALA A 278 -3.06 -19.32 -3.98
C ALA A 278 -2.91 -20.07 -2.64
N GLU A 279 -2.57 -21.36 -2.72
CA GLU A 279 -2.43 -22.28 -1.58
C GLU A 279 -1.06 -22.23 -0.90
N ASN A 280 -0.16 -21.33 -1.31
CA ASN A 280 1.12 -21.20 -0.60
C ASN A 280 0.91 -20.83 0.86
N GLU A 281 1.87 -21.24 1.69
CA GLU A 281 1.92 -20.99 3.13
C GLU A 281 1.67 -19.52 3.49
N ILE A 282 0.83 -19.32 4.52
CA ILE A 282 0.37 -18.00 4.98
C ILE A 282 1.15 -17.54 6.22
N TYR A 283 1.46 -18.47 7.13
CA TYR A 283 2.07 -18.19 8.42
C TYR A 283 3.58 -18.19 8.37
N THR A 284 4.22 -17.43 9.26
CA THR A 284 5.62 -17.61 9.67
C THR A 284 5.65 -18.44 10.94
N HIS A 285 6.32 -19.57 10.89
CA HIS A 285 6.72 -20.36 12.07
C HIS A 285 8.07 -19.88 12.60
#